data_AF-A0A091H1D3-F1
#
_entry.id   AF-A0A091H1D3-F1
#
_cell.length_a   1.000
_cell.length_b   1.000
_cell.length_c   1.000
_cell.angle_alpha   90.00
_cell.angle_beta   90.00
_cell.angle_gamma   90.00
#
_symmetry.space_group_name_H-M   'P 1'
#
loop_
_entity.id
_entity.type
_entity.pdbx_description
1 polymer ?
#
loop_
_entity_poly.entity_id
_entity_poly.type
_entity_poly.pdbx_seq_one_letter_code
_entity_poly.pdbx_strand_id
1 'polypeptide(L)'
;LLRGFETTLLQMFGLRRRPQPSKSAVIPGYMLDLYRLQSGEEEESLQEISLQYPERSTSRANTVRSFHHEEHLESVPGPSEAPRIRFVFNLSSVPENEVISSAELRLYREQVEEPSAAWERGFHRINIYEVMKPLSERAQAITRLLDTRLVHHNVTRWETFDVSPAVIRWTKDKQPNHGLVIEVTHLHHAQTHQGKHVRISRSLPQGRGDWAQLRPLLVTFGHDGRGHALTRRARRSPKHQRSRKNKKNCRRHALYVDFSDVGWNDWIVAPPGYQAFYCHGDCPFPLAAHLNST
;
A
#
# COMPACT_ATOMS: atom_id res chain seq x y z
N LEU A 1 27.28 -21.03 4.62
CA LEU A 1 27.24 -19.59 5.00
C LEU A 1 26.11 -18.85 4.27
N LEU A 2 26.10 -18.82 2.92
CA LEU A 2 25.06 -18.10 2.13
C LEU A 2 23.60 -18.53 2.42
N ARG A 3 23.31 -19.83 2.49
CA ARG A 3 21.94 -20.34 2.81
C ARG A 3 21.44 -19.93 4.20
N GLY A 4 22.35 -19.86 5.18
CA GLY A 4 22.01 -19.42 6.54
C GLY A 4 21.69 -17.93 6.58
N PHE A 5 22.46 -17.13 5.83
CA PHE A 5 22.22 -15.70 5.66
C PHE A 5 20.88 -15.40 4.96
N GLU A 6 20.58 -16.12 3.87
CA GLU A 6 19.29 -16.03 3.16
C GLU A 6 18.11 -16.38 4.07
N THR A 7 18.21 -17.45 4.87
CA THR A 7 17.15 -17.83 5.81
C THR A 7 16.90 -16.74 6.85
N THR A 8 17.96 -16.16 7.40
CA THR A 8 17.87 -15.05 8.36
C THR A 8 17.22 -13.81 7.73
N LEU A 9 17.60 -13.45 6.50
CA LEU A 9 17.01 -12.33 5.76
C LEU A 9 15.52 -12.55 5.49
N LEU A 10 15.14 -13.73 4.98
CA LEU A 10 13.73 -14.06 4.75
C LEU A 10 12.93 -13.97 6.05
N GLN A 11 13.47 -14.47 7.16
CA GLN A 11 12.86 -14.30 8.47
C GLN A 11 12.77 -12.82 8.88
N MET A 12 13.79 -12.00 8.67
CA MET A 12 13.69 -10.56 8.97
C MET A 12 12.58 -9.87 8.18
N PHE A 13 12.33 -10.28 6.94
CA PHE A 13 11.22 -9.77 6.12
C PHE A 13 9.87 -10.46 6.38
N GLY A 14 9.79 -11.38 7.35
CA GLY A 14 8.57 -12.13 7.62
C GLY A 14 8.17 -13.12 6.52
N LEU A 15 9.10 -13.44 5.60
CA LEU A 15 8.88 -14.32 4.46
C LEU A 15 9.29 -15.75 4.80
N ARG A 16 8.44 -16.71 4.41
CA ARG A 16 8.74 -18.15 4.55
C ARG A 16 9.61 -18.70 3.43
N ARG A 17 9.55 -18.06 2.26
CA ARG A 17 10.28 -18.43 1.04
C ARG A 17 10.55 -17.18 0.20
N ARG A 18 11.59 -17.24 -0.63
CA ARG A 18 11.89 -16.20 -1.62
C ARG A 18 10.71 -16.00 -2.58
N PRO A 19 10.21 -14.76 -2.74
CA PRO A 19 9.20 -14.44 -3.75
C PRO A 19 9.73 -14.64 -5.17
N GLN A 20 8.85 -15.01 -6.09
CA GLN A 20 9.13 -15.08 -7.52
C GLN A 20 8.05 -14.28 -8.27
N PRO A 21 8.15 -12.94 -8.28
CA PRO A 21 7.18 -12.11 -8.96
C PRO A 21 7.23 -12.36 -10.48
N SER A 22 6.10 -12.12 -11.15
CA SER A 22 6.06 -12.13 -12.63
C SER A 22 6.97 -11.02 -13.18
N LYS A 23 7.58 -11.27 -14.34
CA LYS A 23 8.29 -10.21 -15.10
C LYS A 23 7.38 -9.05 -15.50
N SER A 24 6.07 -9.28 -15.55
CA SER A 24 5.05 -8.27 -15.83
C SER A 24 4.46 -7.65 -14.56
N ALA A 25 5.04 -7.90 -13.39
CA ALA A 25 4.56 -7.31 -12.14
C ALA A 25 4.71 -5.79 -12.19
N VAL A 26 3.59 -5.10 -11.96
CA VAL A 26 3.55 -3.65 -11.94
C VAL A 26 3.62 -3.20 -10.49
N ILE A 27 4.60 -2.35 -10.19
CA ILE A 27 4.77 -1.74 -8.87
C ILE A 27 3.93 -0.47 -8.86
N PRO A 28 2.93 -0.33 -7.97
CA PRO A 28 2.11 0.86 -7.91
C PRO A 28 2.98 2.08 -7.55
N GLY A 29 2.87 3.17 -8.32
CA GLY A 29 3.61 4.41 -8.06
C GLY A 29 3.43 4.91 -6.62
N TYR A 30 2.22 4.81 -6.08
CA TYR A 30 1.92 5.15 -4.69
C TYR A 30 2.81 4.44 -3.66
N MET A 31 3.17 3.18 -3.90
CA MET A 31 4.03 2.42 -2.98
C MET A 31 5.49 2.90 -3.04
N LEU A 32 5.96 3.31 -4.22
CA LEU A 32 7.28 3.93 -4.38
C LEU A 32 7.32 5.31 -3.71
N ASP A 33 6.26 6.10 -3.87
CA ASP A 33 6.16 7.42 -3.24
C ASP A 33 6.11 7.32 -1.72
N LEU A 34 5.34 6.38 -1.17
CA LEU A 34 5.36 6.08 0.26
C LEU A 34 6.75 5.68 0.76
N TYR A 35 7.48 4.86 -0.01
CA TYR A 35 8.84 4.49 0.33
C TYR A 35 9.78 5.70 0.34
N ARG A 36 9.76 6.56 -0.69
CA ARG A 36 10.59 7.77 -0.79
C ARG A 36 10.32 8.75 0.35
N LEU A 37 9.04 8.96 0.67
CA LEU A 37 8.61 9.80 1.80
C LEU A 37 9.14 9.26 3.13
N GLN A 38 9.15 7.93 3.30
CA GLN A 38 9.62 7.30 4.53
C GLN A 38 11.16 7.19 4.61
N SER A 39 11.86 7.02 3.49
CA SER A 39 13.33 6.96 3.43
C SER A 39 13.96 8.35 3.60
N GLY A 40 13.20 9.42 3.33
CA GLY A 40 13.70 10.79 3.33
C GLY A 40 14.62 11.06 2.14
N GLU A 41 14.43 10.33 1.04
CA GLU A 41 15.27 10.43 -0.15
C GLU A 41 14.97 11.68 -0.99
N GLU A 42 13.81 12.34 -0.84
CA GLU A 42 13.50 13.58 -1.56
C GLU A 42 12.51 14.46 -0.75
N GLU A 43 12.99 15.50 -0.06
CA GLU A 43 12.13 16.54 0.55
C GLU A 43 11.85 17.69 -0.45
N GLU A 44 12.61 17.78 -1.55
CA GLU A 44 12.62 18.93 -2.48
C GLU A 44 11.77 18.75 -3.76
N SER A 45 11.34 17.53 -4.13
CA SER A 45 10.50 17.26 -5.33
C SER A 45 8.99 17.14 -5.02
N LEU A 46 8.61 17.18 -3.74
CA LEU A 46 7.28 16.78 -3.27
C LEU A 46 6.17 17.83 -3.43
N GLN A 47 6.48 19.03 -3.94
CA GLN A 47 5.47 20.05 -4.22
C GLN A 47 4.61 19.73 -5.46
N GLU A 48 5.01 18.80 -6.32
CA GLU A 48 4.23 18.40 -7.51
C GLU A 48 3.24 17.25 -7.28
N ILE A 49 3.40 16.47 -6.21
CA ILE A 49 2.60 15.28 -5.98
C ILE A 49 1.58 15.56 -4.86
N SER A 50 0.29 15.61 -5.21
CA SER A 50 -0.85 15.75 -4.26
C SER A 50 -1.04 14.52 -3.35
N LEU A 51 0.04 13.89 -2.88
CA LEU A 51 0.04 12.79 -1.93
C LEU A 51 0.28 13.33 -0.53
N GLN A 52 -0.79 13.45 0.24
CA GLN A 52 -0.70 13.67 1.68
C GLN A 52 -0.22 12.38 2.34
N TYR A 53 0.94 12.43 3.00
CA TYR A 53 1.48 11.27 3.71
C TYR A 53 0.50 10.81 4.81
N PRO A 54 0.13 9.51 4.87
CA PRO A 54 -0.88 9.02 5.81
C PRO A 54 -0.24 8.80 7.19
N GLU A 55 0.10 9.90 7.89
CA GLU A 55 0.78 9.87 9.19
C GLU A 55 0.07 9.00 10.22
N ARG A 56 -1.27 9.08 10.28
CA ARG A 56 -2.07 8.30 11.23
C ARG A 56 -1.95 6.80 10.96
N SER A 57 -2.18 6.38 9.72
CA SER A 57 -2.13 4.98 9.29
C SER A 57 -0.72 4.38 9.43
N THR A 58 0.31 5.17 9.11
CA THR A 58 1.71 4.72 9.13
C THR A 58 2.32 4.72 10.53
N SER A 59 1.89 5.60 11.44
CA SER A 59 2.45 5.71 12.80
C SER A 59 2.37 4.41 13.62
N ARG A 60 1.39 3.56 13.33
CA ARG A 60 1.13 2.29 14.03
C ARG A 60 1.48 1.06 13.20
N ALA A 61 1.90 1.26 11.95
CA ALA A 61 2.22 0.20 11.03
C ALA A 61 3.74 0.02 10.90
N ASN A 62 4.15 -1.22 10.67
CA ASN A 62 5.50 -1.54 10.20
C ASN A 62 5.49 -2.23 8.84
N THR A 63 4.31 -2.61 8.37
CA THR A 63 4.09 -3.34 7.13
C THR A 63 2.99 -2.64 6.36
N VAL A 64 3.25 -2.32 5.10
CA VAL A 64 2.27 -1.75 4.18
C VAL A 64 2.19 -2.66 2.97
N ARG A 65 0.97 -3.04 2.59
CA ARG A 65 0.71 -3.90 1.43
C ARG A 65 -0.25 -3.19 0.49
N SER A 66 -0.14 -3.52 -0.78
CA SER A 66 -1.07 -3.05 -1.80
C SER A 66 -1.63 -4.22 -2.59
N PHE A 67 -2.90 -4.11 -2.94
CA PHE A 67 -3.67 -5.14 -3.61
C PHE A 67 -4.43 -4.52 -4.77
N HIS A 68 -4.32 -5.14 -5.93
CA HIS A 68 -5.19 -4.85 -7.04
C HIS A 68 -6.43 -5.74 -6.96
N HIS A 69 -7.52 -5.27 -7.57
CA HIS A 69 -8.74 -6.06 -7.66
C HIS A 69 -8.58 -7.19 -8.68
N GLU A 70 -9.34 -8.26 -8.46
CA GLU A 70 -9.44 -9.41 -9.36
C GLU A 70 -10.33 -9.02 -10.55
N GLU A 71 -9.69 -8.56 -11.65
CA GLU A 71 -10.37 -8.00 -12.83
C GLU A 71 -11.38 -8.96 -13.47
N HIS A 72 -11.13 -10.28 -13.40
CA HIS A 72 -12.04 -11.29 -13.93
C HIS A 72 -13.35 -11.43 -13.13
N LEU A 73 -13.44 -10.82 -11.94
CA LEU A 73 -14.63 -10.77 -11.09
C LEU A 73 -15.37 -9.43 -11.23
N GLU A 74 -14.92 -8.54 -12.12
CA GLU A 74 -15.63 -7.30 -12.43
C GLU A 74 -16.97 -7.62 -13.11
N SER A 75 -18.07 -7.30 -12.40
CA SER A 75 -19.40 -7.22 -13.01
C SER A 75 -19.62 -5.79 -13.49
N VAL A 76 -19.60 -5.58 -14.80
CA VAL A 76 -19.99 -4.29 -15.39
C VAL A 76 -21.52 -4.21 -15.40
N PRO A 77 -22.14 -3.18 -14.78
CA PRO A 77 -23.59 -3.00 -14.82
C PRO A 77 -24.10 -2.87 -16.25
N GLY A 78 -25.32 -3.36 -16.50
CA GLY A 78 -26.04 -3.10 -17.73
C GLY A 78 -26.42 -1.62 -17.89
N PRO A 79 -26.81 -1.17 -19.09
CA PRO A 79 -27.05 0.25 -19.42
C PRO A 79 -28.19 0.94 -18.63
N SER A 80 -28.97 0.19 -17.86
CA SER A 80 -30.13 0.69 -17.11
C SER A 80 -29.90 0.77 -15.59
N GLU A 81 -28.76 0.31 -15.07
CA GLU A 81 -28.45 0.35 -13.64
C GLU A 81 -27.48 1.51 -13.33
N ALA A 82 -27.64 2.15 -12.17
CA ALA A 82 -26.66 3.12 -11.69
C ALA A 82 -25.25 2.50 -11.72
N PRO A 83 -24.19 3.28 -12.02
CA PRO A 83 -22.84 2.75 -12.20
C PRO A 83 -22.28 2.22 -10.87
N ARG A 84 -22.65 0.97 -10.54
CA ARG A 84 -22.26 0.22 -9.35
C ARG A 84 -21.28 -0.85 -9.74
N ILE A 85 -19.99 -0.59 -9.58
CA ILE A 85 -18.95 -1.58 -9.93
C ILE A 85 -18.48 -2.26 -8.65
N ARG A 86 -18.41 -3.59 -8.69
CA ARG A 86 -17.94 -4.41 -7.57
C ARG A 86 -16.49 -4.82 -7.80
N PHE A 87 -15.64 -4.60 -6.79
CA PHE A 87 -14.28 -5.08 -6.75
C PHE A 87 -14.05 -6.09 -5.63
N VAL A 88 -13.37 -7.16 -5.97
CA VAL A 88 -12.90 -8.15 -5.01
C VAL A 88 -11.39 -8.09 -4.95
N PHE A 89 -10.82 -7.98 -3.75
CA PHE A 89 -9.37 -7.91 -3.53
C PHE A 89 -8.89 -9.18 -2.84
N ASN A 90 -7.85 -9.81 -3.38
CA ASN A 90 -7.30 -11.04 -2.82
C ASN A 90 -6.29 -10.73 -1.71
N LEU A 91 -6.72 -10.92 -0.46
CA LEU A 91 -5.91 -10.66 0.75
C LEU A 91 -5.14 -11.89 1.26
N SER A 92 -5.06 -12.98 0.48
CA SER A 92 -4.41 -14.22 0.90
C SER A 92 -2.91 -14.08 1.21
N SER A 93 -2.26 -13.02 0.72
CA SER A 93 -0.85 -12.75 1.00
C SER A 93 -0.60 -12.16 2.39
N VAL A 94 -1.66 -11.74 3.11
CA VAL A 94 -1.57 -11.24 4.50
C VAL A 94 -1.34 -12.42 5.46
N PRO A 95 -0.20 -12.47 6.18
CA PRO A 95 0.08 -13.50 7.16
C PRO A 95 -0.89 -13.46 8.33
N GLU A 96 -1.14 -14.62 8.96
CA GLU A 96 -2.05 -14.72 10.12
C GLU A 96 -1.58 -13.90 11.33
N ASN A 97 -0.27 -13.71 11.48
CA ASN A 97 0.33 -12.90 12.54
C ASN A 97 0.34 -11.40 12.24
N GLU A 98 -0.03 -10.97 11.02
CA GLU A 98 -0.10 -9.56 10.66
C GLU A 98 -1.46 -8.98 11.06
N VAL A 99 -1.44 -7.97 11.92
CA VAL A 99 -2.64 -7.26 12.38
C VAL A 99 -2.81 -5.97 11.58
N ILE A 100 -3.82 -5.93 10.71
CA ILE A 100 -4.16 -4.72 9.96
C ILE A 100 -4.86 -3.72 10.89
N SER A 101 -4.34 -2.49 10.92
CA SER A 101 -4.87 -1.40 11.75
C SER A 101 -5.72 -0.41 10.95
N SER A 102 -5.41 -0.23 9.67
CA SER A 102 -6.16 0.64 8.77
C SER A 102 -6.01 0.20 7.31
N ALA A 103 -6.96 0.59 6.47
CA ALA A 103 -6.94 0.31 5.05
C ALA A 103 -7.59 1.44 4.25
N GLU A 104 -7.01 1.73 3.09
CA GLU A 104 -7.39 2.81 2.20
C GLU A 104 -7.68 2.26 0.81
N LEU A 105 -8.84 2.57 0.25
CA LEU A 105 -9.14 2.32 -1.15
C LEU A 105 -8.82 3.58 -1.95
N ARG A 106 -7.97 3.46 -2.96
CA ARG A 106 -7.56 4.57 -3.83
C ARG A 106 -8.20 4.42 -5.20
N LEU A 107 -8.89 5.46 -5.65
CA LEU A 107 -9.54 5.55 -6.96
C LEU A 107 -8.96 6.73 -7.74
N TYR A 108 -8.60 6.50 -9.00
CA TYR A 108 -8.12 7.57 -9.87
C TYR A 108 -9.28 8.25 -10.56
N ARG A 109 -9.26 9.58 -10.58
CA ARG A 109 -10.26 10.40 -11.25
C ARG A 109 -9.57 11.29 -12.27
N GLU A 110 -10.11 11.30 -13.48
CA GLU A 110 -9.64 12.11 -14.61
C GLU A 110 -10.61 13.26 -14.83
N GLN A 111 -10.05 14.44 -15.12
CA GLN A 111 -10.82 15.62 -15.47
C GLN A 111 -11.62 15.36 -16.74
N VAL A 112 -12.90 15.72 -16.73
CA VAL A 112 -13.73 15.77 -17.93
C VAL A 112 -13.98 17.22 -18.29
N GLU A 113 -13.56 17.61 -19.50
CA GLU A 113 -13.84 18.92 -20.09
C GLU A 113 -15.33 18.99 -20.44
N GLU A 114 -16.08 19.85 -19.73
CA GLU A 114 -17.46 20.17 -20.11
C GLU A 114 -17.50 21.48 -20.91
N PRO A 115 -18.26 21.54 -22.02
CA PRO A 115 -18.41 22.76 -22.82
C PRO A 115 -19.19 23.91 -22.16
N SER A 116 -19.80 23.71 -20.98
CA SER A 116 -20.77 24.66 -20.41
C SER A 116 -20.36 25.24 -19.04
N ALA A 117 -20.56 26.55 -18.87
CA ALA A 117 -20.02 27.38 -17.80
C ALA A 117 -20.74 27.29 -16.43
N ALA A 118 -21.46 26.21 -16.12
CA ALA A 118 -22.19 26.06 -14.87
C ALA A 118 -21.41 25.18 -13.87
N TRP A 119 -20.48 25.79 -13.13
CA TRP A 119 -19.68 25.19 -12.05
C TRP A 119 -20.50 24.41 -11.00
N GLU A 120 -21.78 24.74 -10.81
CA GLU A 120 -22.68 24.05 -9.87
C GLU A 120 -23.04 22.62 -10.30
N ARG A 121 -22.97 22.31 -11.60
CA ARG A 121 -23.41 21.02 -12.15
C ARG A 121 -22.33 19.95 -12.09
N GLY A 122 -21.13 20.32 -11.63
CA GLY A 122 -19.96 19.46 -11.74
C GLY A 122 -19.70 18.50 -10.58
N PHE A 123 -20.55 18.55 -9.56
CA PHE A 123 -20.40 17.74 -8.37
C PHE A 123 -21.06 16.36 -8.52
N HIS A 124 -20.29 15.33 -8.17
CA HIS A 124 -20.74 13.95 -8.03
C HIS A 124 -20.28 13.41 -6.69
N ARG A 125 -21.04 12.46 -6.16
CA ARG A 125 -20.73 11.79 -4.90
C ARG A 125 -20.31 10.36 -5.20
N ILE A 126 -19.15 9.98 -4.70
CA ILE A 126 -18.63 8.61 -4.77
C ILE A 126 -18.94 7.96 -3.42
N ASN A 127 -19.71 6.88 -3.46
CA ASN A 127 -20.09 6.09 -2.29
C ASN A 127 -19.37 4.74 -2.35
N ILE A 128 -18.72 4.36 -1.24
CA ILE A 128 -18.04 3.07 -1.10
C ILE A 128 -18.84 2.20 -0.14
N TYR A 129 -19.25 1.04 -0.62
CA TYR A 129 -20.00 0.06 0.17
C TYR A 129 -19.22 -1.23 0.33
N GLU A 130 -19.34 -1.86 1.49
CA GLU A 130 -18.99 -3.27 1.68
C GLU A 130 -20.17 -4.15 1.27
N VAL A 131 -19.90 -5.25 0.57
CA VAL A 131 -20.90 -6.29 0.33
C VAL A 131 -20.91 -7.23 1.54
N MET A 132 -21.99 -7.18 2.32
CA MET A 132 -22.19 -8.06 3.48
C MET A 132 -22.75 -9.41 3.07
N LYS A 133 -23.67 -9.41 2.09
CA LYS A 133 -24.19 -10.61 1.45
C LYS A 133 -24.30 -10.34 -0.05
N PRO A 134 -23.71 -11.19 -0.90
CA PRO A 134 -23.80 -11.01 -2.35
C PRO A 134 -25.23 -11.22 -2.84
N LEU A 135 -25.53 -10.73 -4.04
CA LEU A 135 -26.80 -11.00 -4.71
C LEU A 135 -27.00 -12.52 -4.86
N SER A 136 -28.18 -13.00 -4.53
CA SER A 136 -28.60 -14.39 -4.73
C SER A 136 -29.93 -14.40 -5.49
N GLU A 137 -30.27 -15.50 -6.17
CA GLU A 137 -31.53 -15.66 -6.90
C GLU A 137 -32.77 -15.35 -6.03
N ARG A 138 -32.66 -15.47 -4.71
CA ARG A 138 -33.76 -15.30 -3.75
C ARG A 138 -33.74 -13.98 -2.98
N ALA A 139 -32.65 -13.19 -3.05
CA ALA A 139 -32.50 -12.01 -2.20
C ALA A 139 -31.57 -10.96 -2.80
N GLN A 140 -31.93 -9.69 -2.58
CA GLN A 140 -31.10 -8.55 -2.94
C GLN A 140 -29.77 -8.57 -2.17
N ALA A 141 -28.71 -8.05 -2.79
CA ALA A 141 -27.42 -7.88 -2.12
C ALA A 141 -27.57 -6.96 -0.90
N ILE A 142 -27.01 -7.36 0.23
CA ILE A 142 -26.95 -6.52 1.43
C ILE A 142 -25.62 -5.79 1.42
N THR A 143 -25.68 -4.46 1.35
CA THR A 143 -24.50 -3.60 1.36
C THR A 143 -24.50 -2.67 2.57
N ARG A 144 -23.31 -2.25 2.99
CA ARG A 144 -23.11 -1.26 4.06
C ARG A 144 -22.22 -0.14 3.57
N LEU A 145 -22.65 1.10 3.71
CA LEU A 145 -21.82 2.27 3.39
C LEU A 145 -20.62 2.33 4.33
N LEU A 146 -19.42 2.46 3.77
CA LEU A 146 -18.16 2.62 4.50
C LEU A 146 -17.72 4.08 4.50
N ASP A 147 -17.67 4.69 3.32
CA ASP A 147 -17.18 6.05 3.14
C ASP A 147 -17.86 6.70 1.93
N THR A 148 -17.90 8.03 1.93
CA THR A 148 -18.50 8.85 0.87
C THR A 148 -17.70 10.11 0.66
N ARG A 149 -17.56 10.54 -0.60
CA ARG A 149 -16.91 11.81 -0.91
C ARG A 149 -17.64 12.58 -2.00
N LEU A 150 -17.83 13.87 -1.76
CA LEU A 150 -18.27 14.81 -2.76
C LEU A 150 -17.05 15.34 -3.52
N VAL A 151 -17.06 15.21 -4.84
CA VAL A 151 -15.95 15.53 -5.72
C VAL A 151 -16.45 16.29 -6.95
N HIS A 152 -15.59 17.11 -7.53
CA HIS A 152 -15.91 17.91 -8.71
C HIS A 152 -15.14 17.41 -9.92
N HIS A 153 -15.80 17.16 -11.06
CA HIS A 153 -15.21 16.51 -12.25
C HIS A 153 -14.08 17.29 -12.95
N ASN A 154 -13.77 18.51 -12.52
CA ASN A 154 -12.77 19.38 -13.17
C ASN A 154 -11.33 19.14 -12.68
N VAL A 155 -11.13 18.25 -11.71
CA VAL A 155 -9.80 17.99 -11.12
C VAL A 155 -9.38 16.56 -11.43
N THR A 156 -8.20 16.36 -12.00
CA THR A 156 -7.57 15.04 -12.12
C THR A 156 -6.79 14.75 -10.84
N ARG A 157 -7.20 13.73 -10.06
CA ARG A 157 -6.49 13.35 -8.83
C ARG A 157 -6.85 11.94 -8.36
N TRP A 158 -6.03 11.43 -7.45
CA TRP A 158 -6.40 10.29 -6.62
C TRP A 158 -7.36 10.71 -5.52
N GLU A 159 -8.42 9.93 -5.34
CA GLU A 159 -9.32 9.96 -4.20
C GLU A 159 -9.04 8.75 -3.31
N THR A 160 -9.06 8.95 -1.99
CA THR A 160 -8.74 7.93 -0.99
C THR A 160 -9.94 7.75 -0.07
N PHE A 161 -10.40 6.52 0.14
CA PHE A 161 -11.55 6.20 0.97
C PHE A 161 -11.15 5.27 2.11
N ASP A 162 -11.69 5.52 3.31
CA ASP A 162 -11.46 4.64 4.46
C ASP A 162 -12.30 3.37 4.33
N VAL A 163 -11.61 2.24 4.16
CA VAL A 163 -12.22 0.91 4.09
C VAL A 163 -11.74 0.00 5.21
N SER A 164 -11.08 0.57 6.22
CA SER A 164 -10.55 -0.12 7.40
C SER A 164 -11.59 -1.04 8.04
N PRO A 165 -12.85 -0.62 8.27
CA PRO A 165 -13.81 -1.49 8.93
C PRO A 165 -14.03 -2.81 8.20
N ALA A 166 -14.12 -2.78 6.86
CA ALA A 166 -14.36 -3.97 6.05
C ALA A 166 -13.14 -4.89 6.02
N VAL A 167 -11.96 -4.32 5.78
CA VAL A 167 -10.70 -5.08 5.73
C VAL A 167 -10.38 -5.72 7.08
N ILE A 168 -10.64 -5.01 8.19
CA ILE A 168 -10.46 -5.57 9.55
C ILE A 168 -11.40 -6.77 9.75
N ARG A 169 -12.67 -6.70 9.33
CA ARG A 169 -13.58 -7.85 9.43
C ARG A 169 -13.10 -9.05 8.61
N TRP A 170 -12.62 -8.82 7.39
CA TRP A 170 -12.15 -9.91 6.53
C TRP A 170 -10.89 -10.58 7.09
N THR A 171 -10.00 -9.81 7.71
CA THR A 171 -8.68 -10.31 8.12
C THR A 171 -8.63 -10.75 9.57
N LYS A 172 -9.20 -9.96 10.49
CA LYS A 172 -9.23 -10.24 11.94
C LYS A 172 -10.39 -11.14 12.32
N ASP A 173 -11.61 -10.78 11.91
CA ASP A 173 -12.83 -11.50 12.30
C ASP A 173 -13.13 -12.70 11.37
N LYS A 174 -12.27 -12.92 10.35
CA LYS A 174 -12.37 -13.99 9.35
C LYS A 174 -13.71 -14.02 8.62
N GLN A 175 -14.36 -12.87 8.46
CA GLN A 175 -15.58 -12.76 7.68
C GLN A 175 -15.30 -12.96 6.18
N PRO A 176 -16.27 -13.50 5.42
CA PRO A 176 -16.09 -13.68 3.99
C PRO A 176 -15.90 -12.33 3.29
N ASN A 177 -14.91 -12.27 2.41
CA ASN A 177 -14.68 -11.11 1.57
C ASN A 177 -15.55 -11.22 0.31
N HIS A 178 -16.67 -10.50 0.31
CA HIS A 178 -17.50 -10.34 -0.88
C HIS A 178 -17.16 -9.09 -1.70
N GLY A 179 -16.14 -8.32 -1.30
CA GLY A 179 -15.68 -7.15 -2.03
C GLY A 179 -16.39 -5.84 -1.67
N LEU A 180 -16.00 -4.79 -2.40
CA LEU A 180 -16.49 -3.43 -2.27
C LEU A 180 -17.30 -3.05 -3.50
N VAL A 181 -18.41 -2.35 -3.31
CA VAL A 181 -19.19 -1.72 -4.39
C VAL A 181 -18.91 -0.23 -4.38
N ILE A 182 -18.57 0.30 -5.54
CA ILE A 182 -18.42 1.74 -5.76
C ILE A 182 -19.60 2.21 -6.56
N GLU A 183 -20.27 3.23 -6.05
CA GLU A 183 -21.38 3.89 -6.71
C GLU A 183 -21.05 5.36 -6.94
N VAL A 184 -21.27 5.84 -8.15
CA VAL A 184 -21.13 7.26 -8.50
C VAL A 184 -22.51 7.86 -8.72
N THR A 185 -22.94 8.75 -7.82
CA THR A 185 -24.22 9.45 -7.91
C THR A 185 -24.00 10.91 -8.33
N HIS A 186 -24.63 11.34 -9.41
CA HIS A 186 -24.61 12.73 -9.87
C HIS A 186 -25.71 13.52 -9.16
N LEU A 187 -25.38 14.68 -8.58
CA LEU A 187 -26.35 15.48 -7.82
C LEU A 187 -27.31 16.26 -8.72
N HIS A 188 -26.92 16.53 -9.97
CA HIS A 188 -27.75 17.20 -10.97
C HIS A 188 -28.05 16.22 -12.10
N HIS A 189 -29.32 16.12 -12.48
CA HIS A 189 -29.89 15.15 -13.42
C HIS A 189 -29.43 15.32 -14.90
N ALA A 190 -28.25 15.88 -15.14
CA ALA A 190 -27.63 15.92 -16.46
C ALA A 190 -27.11 14.52 -16.80
N GLN A 191 -27.86 13.79 -17.62
CA GLN A 191 -27.55 12.45 -18.11
C GLN A 191 -26.24 12.34 -18.94
N THR A 192 -25.45 13.41 -19.04
CA THR A 192 -24.43 13.55 -20.08
C THR A 192 -23.15 12.74 -19.83
N HIS A 193 -22.81 12.39 -18.58
CA HIS A 193 -21.51 11.79 -18.25
C HIS A 193 -21.51 10.72 -17.14
N GLN A 194 -22.54 9.87 -17.05
CA GLN A 194 -22.61 8.75 -16.08
C GLN A 194 -21.27 7.98 -16.00
N GLY A 195 -20.51 8.20 -14.91
CA GLY A 195 -19.29 7.43 -14.60
C GLY A 195 -18.05 7.66 -15.47
N LYS A 196 -18.02 8.62 -16.41
CA LYS A 196 -16.87 8.78 -17.34
C LYS A 196 -15.58 9.33 -16.71
N HIS A 197 -15.69 10.02 -15.57
CA HIS A 197 -14.56 10.74 -14.93
C HIS A 197 -13.86 9.92 -13.84
N VAL A 198 -14.50 8.89 -13.27
CA VAL A 198 -13.84 8.00 -12.31
C VAL A 198 -13.35 6.76 -13.04
N ARG A 199 -12.06 6.46 -12.93
CA ARG A 199 -11.45 5.31 -13.60
C ARG A 199 -11.68 4.04 -12.77
N ILE A 200 -12.82 3.39 -13.02
CA ILE A 200 -13.30 2.23 -12.27
C ILE A 200 -13.28 0.94 -13.12
N SER A 201 -13.17 0.97 -14.45
CA SER A 201 -13.04 -0.27 -15.23
C SER A 201 -12.21 -0.05 -16.48
N ARG A 202 -11.63 -1.14 -17.01
CA ARG A 202 -10.94 -1.17 -18.31
C ARG A 202 -11.87 -0.80 -19.47
N SER A 203 -13.16 -1.07 -19.32
CA SER A 203 -14.17 -0.89 -20.35
C SER A 203 -14.68 0.55 -20.49
N LEU A 204 -14.31 1.45 -19.56
CA LEU A 204 -14.59 2.88 -19.68
C LEU A 204 -13.47 3.54 -20.51
N PRO A 205 -13.75 3.96 -21.76
CA PRO A 205 -12.74 4.57 -22.61
C PRO A 205 -12.51 6.02 -22.14
N GLN A 206 -11.26 6.53 -22.21
CA GLN A 206 -10.92 7.89 -22.69
C GLN A 206 -9.58 8.49 -22.17
N GLY A 207 -8.86 7.87 -21.23
CA GLY A 207 -7.63 8.46 -20.68
C GLY A 207 -6.32 8.04 -21.36
N ARG A 208 -5.34 8.95 -21.44
CA ARG A 208 -3.96 8.69 -21.93
C ARG A 208 -3.10 7.83 -20.98
N GLY A 209 -3.57 7.54 -19.77
CA GLY A 209 -2.78 6.89 -18.74
C GLY A 209 -2.80 5.36 -18.76
N ASP A 210 -1.71 4.75 -18.30
CA ASP A 210 -1.54 3.30 -18.16
C ASP A 210 -2.51 2.72 -17.12
N TRP A 211 -3.41 1.82 -17.55
CA TRP A 211 -4.36 1.15 -16.66
C TRP A 211 -3.66 0.43 -15.50
N ALA A 212 -2.47 -0.14 -15.73
CA ALA A 212 -1.79 -0.89 -14.69
C ALA A 212 -1.41 -0.02 -13.48
N GLN A 213 -1.15 1.28 -13.71
CA GLN A 213 -0.85 2.28 -12.68
C GLN A 213 -2.09 2.96 -12.13
N LEU A 214 -3.12 3.17 -12.96
CA LEU A 214 -4.29 3.97 -12.60
C LEU A 214 -5.49 3.15 -12.10
N ARG A 215 -5.39 1.82 -12.10
CA ARG A 215 -6.46 0.95 -11.60
C ARG A 215 -6.63 1.08 -10.08
N PRO A 216 -7.84 0.79 -9.55
CA PRO A 216 -8.13 0.78 -8.12
C PRO A 216 -7.09 0.00 -7.32
N LEU A 217 -6.65 0.63 -6.23
CA LEU A 217 -5.61 0.09 -5.35
C LEU A 217 -6.11 0.07 -3.91
N LEU A 218 -6.20 -1.11 -3.31
CA LEU A 218 -6.41 -1.27 -1.89
C LEU A 218 -5.05 -1.28 -1.18
N VAL A 219 -4.86 -0.39 -0.21
CA VAL A 219 -3.64 -0.31 0.59
C VAL A 219 -3.98 -0.65 2.03
N THR A 220 -3.21 -1.54 2.65
CA THR A 220 -3.39 -1.93 4.05
C THR A 220 -2.16 -1.56 4.87
N PHE A 221 -2.41 -1.02 6.06
CA PHE A 221 -1.38 -0.65 7.02
C PHE A 221 -1.51 -1.55 8.25
N GLY A 222 -0.48 -2.35 8.52
CA GLY A 222 -0.51 -3.39 9.54
C GLY A 222 0.78 -3.50 10.34
N HIS A 223 0.72 -4.36 11.34
CA HIS A 223 1.84 -4.72 12.19
C HIS A 223 2.06 -6.25 12.11
N ASP A 224 3.20 -6.68 11.60
CA ASP A 224 3.55 -8.10 11.41
C ASP A 224 3.94 -8.84 12.72
N GLY A 225 3.88 -8.15 13.86
CA GLY A 225 4.28 -8.67 15.16
C GLY A 225 5.80 -8.64 15.39
N ARG A 226 6.58 -8.05 14.48
CA ARG A 226 8.04 -7.98 14.55
C ARG A 226 8.52 -6.53 14.55
N GLY A 227 9.44 -6.21 15.44
CA GLY A 227 10.03 -4.87 15.52
C GLY A 227 9.06 -3.79 15.99
N HIS A 228 9.53 -2.54 15.99
CA HIS A 228 8.72 -1.39 16.40
C HIS A 228 7.99 -0.78 15.19
N ALA A 229 6.86 -0.12 15.43
CA ALA A 229 6.18 0.68 14.42
C ALA A 229 7.16 1.66 13.78
N LEU A 230 7.08 1.82 12.46
CA LEU A 230 8.04 2.61 11.68
C LEU A 230 7.74 4.11 11.86
N THR A 231 8.19 4.69 12.98
CA THR A 231 8.20 6.15 13.10
C THR A 231 9.14 6.74 12.05
N ARG A 232 8.76 7.87 11.43
CA ARG A 232 9.59 8.60 10.45
C ARG A 232 10.98 8.76 11.05
N ARG A 233 11.97 8.08 10.49
CA ARG A 233 13.33 8.11 11.06
C ARG A 233 13.89 9.51 10.82
N ALA A 234 13.97 10.32 11.88
CA ALA A 234 14.82 11.50 11.84
C ALA A 234 16.24 11.03 11.50
N ARG A 235 16.85 11.60 10.45
CA ARG A 235 18.24 11.33 10.06
C ARG A 235 19.14 11.53 11.29
N ARG A 236 19.53 10.43 11.95
CA ARG A 236 20.55 10.47 12.98
C ARG A 236 21.88 10.57 12.25
N SER A 237 22.56 11.71 12.42
CA SER A 237 23.89 11.96 11.87
C SER A 237 24.80 10.76 12.18
N PRO A 238 25.58 10.25 11.20
CA PRO A 238 26.53 9.19 11.46
C PRO A 238 27.49 9.66 12.56
N LYS A 239 27.41 9.08 13.75
CA LYS A 239 28.45 9.30 14.77
C LYS A 239 29.71 8.67 14.22
N HIS A 240 30.67 9.50 13.77
CA HIS A 240 32.02 9.07 13.44
C HIS A 240 32.64 8.41 14.67
N GLN A 241 32.61 7.07 14.71
CA GLN A 241 33.37 6.33 15.69
C GLN A 241 34.85 6.42 15.29
N ARG A 242 35.62 7.15 16.11
CA ARG A 242 37.08 7.19 16.02
C ARG A 242 37.62 5.77 16.01
N SER A 243 38.39 5.42 14.97
CA SER A 243 39.16 4.19 14.89
C SER A 243 40.14 4.11 16.08
N ARG A 244 39.73 3.46 17.17
CA ARG A 244 40.67 2.98 18.18
C ARG A 244 41.35 1.72 17.62
N LYS A 245 42.62 1.89 17.23
CA LYS A 245 43.54 0.80 16.86
C LYS A 245 43.72 -0.15 18.05
N ASN A 246 43.82 -1.44 17.73
CA ASN A 246 44.09 -2.59 18.60
C ASN A 246 43.05 -2.91 19.68
N LYS A 247 42.23 -3.93 19.39
CA LYS A 247 41.84 -4.99 20.34
C LYS A 247 41.17 -6.13 19.58
N LYS A 248 41.57 -7.37 19.88
CA LYS A 248 41.00 -8.62 19.34
C LYS A 248 39.55 -8.86 19.81
N ASN A 249 38.98 -7.95 20.57
CA ASN A 249 37.71 -8.13 21.24
C ASN A 249 36.52 -8.03 20.29
N CYS A 250 35.43 -8.74 20.60
CA CYS A 250 34.19 -8.72 19.83
C CYS A 250 33.63 -7.30 19.70
N ARG A 251 33.38 -6.88 18.45
CA ARG A 251 32.79 -5.59 18.12
C ARG A 251 31.94 -5.68 16.86
N ARG A 252 31.10 -4.67 16.64
CA ARG A 252 30.35 -4.48 15.40
C ARG A 252 31.27 -3.96 14.29
N HIS A 253 31.25 -4.62 13.14
CA HIS A 253 31.95 -4.25 11.90
C HIS A 253 30.94 -3.85 10.85
N ALA A 254 31.34 -2.96 9.95
CA ALA A 254 30.52 -2.53 8.82
C ALA A 254 30.37 -3.67 7.81
N LEU A 255 29.14 -3.85 7.31
CA LEU A 255 28.83 -4.75 6.22
C LEU A 255 27.61 -4.17 5.50
N TYR A 256 27.82 -3.75 4.27
CA TYR A 256 26.75 -3.36 3.36
C TYR A 256 26.38 -4.56 2.50
N VAL A 257 25.08 -4.80 2.34
CA VAL A 257 24.53 -5.88 1.54
C VAL A 257 23.80 -5.23 0.38
N ASP A 258 24.36 -5.38 -0.83
CA ASP A 258 23.68 -5.04 -2.08
C ASP A 258 22.77 -6.21 -2.48
N PHE A 259 21.50 -5.92 -2.78
CA PHE A 259 20.58 -6.98 -3.20
C PHE A 259 20.90 -7.54 -4.58
N SER A 260 21.64 -6.80 -5.42
CA SER A 260 22.12 -7.31 -6.70
C SER A 260 23.18 -8.40 -6.51
N ASP A 261 24.07 -8.23 -5.54
CA ASP A 261 25.16 -9.19 -5.26
C ASP A 261 24.64 -10.53 -4.75
N VAL A 262 23.52 -10.53 -4.02
CA VAL A 262 22.84 -11.76 -3.56
C VAL A 262 21.75 -12.22 -4.52
N GLY A 263 21.57 -11.52 -5.65
CA GLY A 263 20.58 -11.82 -6.68
C GLY A 263 19.15 -11.74 -6.19
N TRP A 264 18.81 -10.76 -5.35
CA TRP A 264 17.47 -10.47 -4.81
C TRP A 264 16.85 -9.20 -5.43
N ASN A 265 17.58 -8.54 -6.33
CA ASN A 265 17.11 -7.39 -7.11
C ASN A 265 15.99 -7.74 -8.12
N ASP A 266 15.65 -9.01 -8.29
CA ASP A 266 14.52 -9.50 -9.08
C ASP A 266 13.18 -9.34 -8.35
N TRP A 267 13.18 -9.20 -7.02
CA TRP A 267 11.95 -9.05 -6.24
C TRP A 267 12.01 -7.94 -5.18
N ILE A 268 13.20 -7.51 -4.76
CA ILE A 268 13.39 -6.29 -3.96
C ILE A 268 13.69 -5.14 -4.91
N VAL A 269 12.75 -4.20 -4.98
CA VAL A 269 12.86 -3.00 -5.83
C VAL A 269 13.61 -1.89 -5.11
N ALA A 270 13.34 -1.71 -3.82
CA ALA A 270 13.94 -0.66 -2.99
C ALA A 270 13.97 -1.10 -1.51
N PRO A 271 14.98 -0.65 -0.73
CA PRO A 271 16.21 0.00 -1.18
C PRO A 271 17.07 -0.96 -2.04
N PRO A 272 18.06 -0.48 -2.80
CA PRO A 272 18.98 -1.36 -3.54
C PRO A 272 19.88 -2.22 -2.62
N GLY A 273 20.03 -1.81 -1.36
CA GLY A 273 20.76 -2.55 -0.35
C GLY A 273 20.62 -1.93 1.04
N TYR A 274 21.27 -2.53 2.04
CA TYR A 274 21.21 -2.02 3.41
C TYR A 274 22.48 -2.31 4.22
N GLN A 275 22.67 -1.53 5.29
CA GLN A 275 23.75 -1.73 6.25
C GLN A 275 23.36 -2.82 7.26
N ALA A 276 23.78 -4.06 7.01
CA ALA A 276 23.51 -5.20 7.88
C ALA A 276 24.35 -5.17 9.16
N PHE A 277 25.63 -4.77 9.01
CA PHE A 277 26.66 -4.94 10.03
C PHE A 277 26.85 -6.41 10.49
N TYR A 278 27.93 -6.72 11.18
CA TYR A 278 28.10 -8.02 11.85
C TYR A 278 29.02 -7.89 13.07
N CYS A 279 28.91 -8.81 14.03
CA CYS A 279 29.79 -8.84 15.20
C CYS A 279 30.90 -9.87 15.00
N HIS A 280 32.15 -9.49 15.28
CA HIS A 280 33.30 -10.39 15.20
C HIS A 280 34.42 -9.98 16.16
N GLY A 281 35.07 -10.97 16.78
CA GLY A 281 36.18 -10.85 17.73
C GLY A 281 35.96 -11.70 18.98
N ASP A 282 36.95 -11.70 19.88
CA ASP A 282 36.98 -12.50 21.09
C ASP A 282 36.19 -11.85 22.23
N CYS A 283 35.43 -12.64 23.00
CA CYS A 283 34.75 -12.20 24.22
C CYS A 283 35.47 -12.80 25.45
N PRO A 284 36.66 -12.30 25.84
CA PRO A 284 37.38 -12.86 26.98
C PRO A 284 36.61 -12.59 28.29
N PHE A 285 36.53 -13.62 29.14
CA PHE A 285 35.93 -13.53 30.47
C PHE A 285 37.00 -13.11 31.51
N PRO A 286 36.67 -12.27 32.51
CA PRO A 286 35.37 -11.63 32.74
C PRO A 286 35.07 -10.52 31.73
N LEU A 287 33.82 -10.46 31.27
CA LEU A 287 33.37 -9.38 30.39
C LEU A 287 33.46 -8.04 31.12
N ALA A 288 33.97 -7.02 30.45
CA ALA A 288 34.02 -5.67 31.01
C ALA A 288 32.61 -5.16 31.33
N ALA A 289 32.43 -4.42 32.43
CA ALA A 289 31.12 -4.02 32.95
C ALA A 289 30.18 -3.31 31.95
N HIS A 290 30.73 -2.64 30.93
CA HIS A 290 29.96 -1.98 29.85
C HIS A 290 29.44 -2.93 28.76
N LEU A 291 29.76 -4.23 28.85
CA LEU A 291 29.30 -5.31 27.97
C LEU A 291 28.34 -6.26 28.69
N ASN A 292 27.98 -5.98 29.95
CA ASN A 292 26.98 -6.74 30.68
C ASN A 292 25.58 -6.31 30.22
N SER A 293 24.79 -7.26 29.73
CA SER A 293 23.37 -7.04 29.43
C SER A 293 22.59 -7.09 30.74
N THR A 294 22.20 -5.95 31.29
CA THR A 294 21.04 -5.85 32.20
C THR A 294 19.74 -6.04 31.44
#